data_AF-A0A2Y9EUD9-F1
#
_entry.id   AF-A0A2Y9EUD9-F1
#
_cell.length_a   1.000
_cell.length_b   1.000
_cell.length_c   1.000
_cell.angle_alpha   90.00
_cell.angle_beta   90.00
_cell.angle_gamma   90.00
#
_symmetry.space_group_name_H-M   'P 1'
#
loop_
_entity.id
_entity.type
_entity.pdbx_description
1 polymer ?
#
loop_
_entity_poly.entity_id
_entity_poly.type
_entity_poly.pdbx_seq_one_letter_code
_entity_poly.pdbx_strand_id
1 'polypeptide(L)'
;MAAEVLPSARWLYCGEPDESQRALLVQFSNGKLQNPGNMRFTLYKSNDSTNPRKRSQRILAAETDRLNYVGNNFGTGALKCNALCRHFVGILNKTSGQMEVYDAELFNMQPLFSDESVQSESTLESHTKSFREKMDSCIEAFGTTKQKRALNSRRMNKVGSESLNSAVAKAAESIIDTKGVTALVSDAIHDDLQDDSLYLPPCHADAAKPEDVYKFEDLLSPAEYDALQSPSEAFRNVTSEEILKMIEENSHCSFVIEALKSLPSSEESRDRQARCIWFLDTLIRFRAQKVIKRKSALGPGVPHIINTKLLKHFTCLIYNNGSLRNLISDSMKAKITAYVIILALHINDFQIDLTVLQRDLKLSEKRMMEIAKAMRLKISKRRVSLAVGREEDHKLGTLSIPLPPAQALDRQSKRRKIT
;
A
#
# COMPACT_ATOMS: atom_id res chain seq x y z
N MET A 1 -57.70 31.50 -6.35
CA MET A 1 -57.20 30.66 -5.23
C MET A 1 -56.39 31.56 -4.34
N ALA A 2 -56.87 31.84 -3.13
CA ALA A 2 -56.16 32.66 -2.16
C ALA A 2 -54.87 31.95 -1.79
N ALA A 3 -53.73 32.64 -1.89
CA ALA A 3 -52.48 32.15 -1.34
C ALA A 3 -52.66 32.07 0.18
N GLU A 4 -52.69 30.85 0.72
CA GLU A 4 -52.58 30.64 2.17
C GLU A 4 -51.29 31.30 2.64
N VAL A 5 -51.44 32.44 3.30
CA VAL A 5 -50.36 33.09 4.03
C VAL A 5 -49.98 32.12 5.13
N LEU A 6 -48.87 31.40 4.94
CA LEU A 6 -48.27 30.59 5.98
C LEU A 6 -48.15 31.45 7.24
N PRO A 7 -48.72 31.05 8.39
CA PRO A 7 -48.67 31.85 9.60
C PRO A 7 -47.19 32.05 9.95
N SER A 8 -46.72 33.29 9.93
CA SER A 8 -45.33 33.59 10.24
C SER A 8 -45.08 33.25 11.70
N ALA A 9 -44.23 32.26 11.95
CA ALA A 9 -43.93 31.84 13.30
C ALA A 9 -43.08 32.92 13.99
N ARG A 10 -43.55 33.40 15.15
CA ARG A 10 -42.81 34.40 15.93
C ARG A 10 -41.79 33.71 16.82
N TRP A 11 -40.53 34.12 16.67
CA TRP A 11 -39.40 33.59 17.43
C TRP A 11 -39.32 34.26 18.80
N LEU A 12 -39.42 33.48 19.88
CA LEU A 12 -39.25 33.94 21.25
C LEU A 12 -38.08 33.16 21.87
N TYR A 13 -36.99 33.88 22.15
CA TYR A 13 -35.80 33.31 22.77
C TYR A 13 -35.96 33.29 24.30
N CYS A 14 -35.85 32.10 24.90
CA CYS A 14 -36.06 31.86 26.32
C CYS A 14 -34.75 31.64 27.11
N GLY A 15 -33.58 31.89 26.51
CA GLY A 15 -32.28 31.54 27.09
C GLY A 15 -31.57 32.66 27.89
N GLU A 16 -31.47 32.44 29.20
CA GLU A 16 -30.51 32.99 30.21
C GLU A 16 -30.95 34.20 31.09
N PRO A 17 -30.66 34.17 32.43
CA PRO A 17 -29.32 34.01 33.03
C PRO A 17 -29.24 33.00 34.19
N ASP A 18 -29.31 31.70 33.87
CA ASP A 18 -28.79 30.71 34.79
C ASP A 18 -28.24 29.52 33.98
N GLU A 19 -26.96 29.17 34.17
CA GLU A 19 -26.29 28.01 33.54
C GLU A 19 -26.94 26.65 33.93
N SER A 20 -28.09 26.71 34.61
CA SER A 20 -28.92 25.62 35.09
C SER A 20 -30.00 25.17 34.10
N GLN A 21 -30.35 25.98 33.09
CA GLN A 21 -31.55 25.75 32.25
C GLN A 21 -31.27 25.33 30.80
N ARG A 22 -30.04 24.97 30.43
CA ARG A 22 -29.73 24.50 29.06
C ARG A 22 -30.34 23.11 28.83
N ALA A 23 -31.03 22.95 27.71
CA ALA A 23 -31.53 21.66 27.26
C ALA A 23 -30.36 20.73 26.94
N LEU A 24 -30.36 19.53 27.51
CA LEU A 24 -29.32 18.53 27.24
C LEU A 24 -29.77 17.64 26.09
N LEU A 25 -29.01 17.67 24.99
CA LEU A 25 -29.18 16.77 23.87
C LEU A 25 -28.15 15.65 24.00
N VAL A 26 -28.61 14.40 23.92
CA VAL A 26 -27.78 13.23 24.21
C VAL A 26 -27.77 12.33 22.98
N GLN A 27 -26.57 11.96 22.54
CA GLN A 27 -26.35 10.98 21.48
C GLN A 27 -25.56 9.80 22.05
N PHE A 28 -26.05 8.58 21.85
CA PHE A 28 -25.35 7.37 22.30
C PHE A 28 -24.49 6.81 21.17
N SER A 29 -23.27 6.39 21.49
CA SER A 29 -22.37 5.75 20.51
C SER A 29 -22.94 4.46 19.90
N ASN A 30 -23.81 3.77 20.65
CA ASN A 30 -24.37 2.46 20.29
C ASN A 30 -25.70 2.56 19.54
N GLY A 31 -26.12 3.76 19.11
CA GLY A 31 -27.35 3.97 18.35
C GLY A 31 -28.49 4.56 19.19
N LYS A 32 -29.74 4.30 18.80
CA LYS A 32 -30.93 4.87 19.46
C LYS A 32 -31.41 4.00 20.61
N LEU A 33 -31.82 4.64 21.70
CA LEU A 33 -32.46 3.96 22.83
C LEU A 33 -33.81 3.39 22.40
N GLN A 34 -34.07 2.11 22.73
CA GLN A 34 -35.37 1.49 22.48
C GLN A 34 -36.40 1.88 23.56
N ASN A 35 -35.98 1.97 24.83
CA ASN A 35 -36.84 2.30 25.97
C ASN A 35 -36.27 3.51 26.75
N PRO A 36 -36.58 4.75 26.33
CA PRO A 36 -36.02 5.95 26.96
C PRO A 36 -36.52 6.20 28.39
N GLY A 37 -37.67 5.63 28.79
CA GLY A 37 -38.27 5.85 30.11
C GLY A 37 -37.54 5.19 31.29
N ASN A 38 -36.67 4.21 31.04
CA ASN A 38 -35.95 3.47 32.09
C ASN A 38 -34.54 4.01 32.37
N MET A 39 -34.16 5.15 31.79
CA MET A 39 -32.81 5.70 31.98
C MET A 39 -32.80 6.87 32.94
N ARG A 40 -31.93 6.79 33.95
CA ARG A 40 -31.67 7.89 34.87
C ARG A 40 -30.40 8.62 34.44
N PHE A 41 -30.53 9.91 34.22
CA PHE A 41 -29.42 10.80 33.88
C PHE A 41 -29.02 11.62 35.11
N THR A 42 -27.72 11.72 35.36
CA THR A 42 -27.14 12.56 36.42
C THR A 42 -26.14 13.53 35.78
N LEU A 43 -26.40 14.83 35.93
CA LEU A 43 -25.51 15.89 35.44
C LEU A 43 -24.64 16.39 36.59
N TYR A 44 -23.33 16.28 36.42
CA TYR A 44 -22.34 16.87 37.30
C TYR A 44 -21.80 18.17 36.71
N LYS A 45 -21.65 19.17 37.58
CA LYS A 45 -21.09 20.47 37.23
C LYS A 45 -19.81 20.71 38.01
N SER A 46 -18.83 21.34 37.37
CA SER A 46 -17.62 21.78 38.05
C SER A 46 -17.93 22.89 39.06
N ASN A 47 -17.35 22.78 40.25
CA ASN A 47 -17.44 23.79 41.31
C ASN A 47 -16.36 24.89 41.19
N ASP A 48 -15.50 24.83 40.17
CA ASP A 48 -14.44 25.83 39.97
C ASP A 48 -15.02 27.12 39.38
N SER A 49 -15.13 28.16 40.21
CA SER A 49 -15.64 29.48 39.81
C SER A 49 -14.54 30.43 39.32
N THR A 50 -13.26 30.08 39.51
CA THR A 50 -12.12 30.96 39.25
C THR A 50 -11.66 30.91 37.79
N ASN A 51 -11.68 29.72 37.19
CA ASN A 51 -11.24 29.52 35.81
C ASN A 51 -12.44 29.34 34.88
N PRO A 52 -12.72 30.28 33.96
CA PRO A 52 -13.91 30.22 33.10
C PRO A 52 -13.97 28.96 32.22
N ARG A 53 -12.81 28.37 31.86
CA ARG A 53 -12.77 27.11 31.09
C ARG A 53 -13.09 25.88 31.93
N LYS A 54 -12.84 25.93 33.24
CA LYS A 54 -13.17 24.84 34.16
C LYS A 54 -14.59 24.99 34.72
N ARG A 55 -15.06 26.23 34.85
CA ARG A 55 -16.43 26.56 35.27
C ARG A 55 -17.48 25.96 34.33
N SER A 56 -17.23 25.94 33.03
CA SER A 56 -18.16 25.38 32.03
C SER A 56 -18.09 23.86 31.89
N GLN A 57 -17.24 23.16 32.66
CA GLN A 57 -17.11 21.71 32.56
C GLN A 57 -18.33 21.01 33.16
N ARG A 58 -18.85 20.05 32.40
CA ARG A 58 -20.03 19.25 32.70
C ARG A 58 -19.76 17.80 32.33
N ILE A 59 -20.25 16.89 33.18
CA ILE A 59 -20.23 15.45 32.94
C ILE A 59 -21.66 14.95 33.05
N LEU A 60 -22.12 14.23 32.04
CA LEU A 60 -23.41 13.56 32.05
C LEU A 60 -23.17 12.07 32.22
N ALA A 61 -23.72 11.48 33.27
CA ALA A 61 -23.70 10.05 33.51
C ALA A 61 -25.10 9.48 33.31
N ALA A 62 -25.19 8.30 32.70
CA ALA A 62 -26.43 7.54 32.61
C ALA A 62 -26.17 6.09 32.99
N GLU A 63 -26.99 5.57 33.88
CA GLU A 63 -26.91 4.19 34.36
C GLU A 63 -28.03 3.36 33.73
N THR A 64 -27.68 2.15 33.30
CA THR A 64 -28.63 1.14 32.83
C THR A 64 -28.31 -0.19 33.50
N ASP A 65 -29.26 -1.13 33.52
CA ASP A 65 -29.10 -2.44 34.16
C ASP A 65 -27.86 -3.24 33.69
N ARG A 66 -27.32 -2.92 32.51
CA ARG A 66 -26.21 -3.67 31.88
C ARG A 66 -24.93 -2.86 31.69
N LEU A 67 -25.04 -1.55 31.52
CA LEU A 67 -23.93 -0.68 31.10
C LEU A 67 -24.07 0.72 31.70
N ASN A 68 -22.95 1.30 32.08
CA ASN A 68 -22.86 2.71 32.44
C ASN A 68 -22.40 3.53 31.25
N TYR A 69 -22.95 4.72 31.09
CA TYR A 69 -22.59 5.63 30.02
C TYR A 69 -22.11 6.96 30.60
N VAL A 70 -21.05 7.51 30.01
CA VAL A 70 -20.50 8.81 30.40
C VAL A 70 -20.31 9.67 29.16
N GLY A 71 -20.69 10.94 29.24
CA GLY A 71 -20.46 11.96 28.24
C GLY A 71 -19.89 13.23 28.87
N ASN A 72 -18.85 13.79 28.24
CA ASN A 72 -18.13 14.97 28.75
C ASN A 72 -18.16 16.10 27.73
N ASN A 73 -18.27 17.35 28.18
CA ASN A 73 -18.14 18.54 27.33
C ASN A 73 -16.70 19.11 27.28
N PHE A 74 -15.74 18.45 27.93
CA PHE A 74 -14.32 18.83 27.99
C PHE A 74 -13.38 17.62 27.78
N GLY A 75 -12.12 17.90 27.46
CA GLY A 75 -11.10 16.87 27.24
C GLY A 75 -11.15 16.23 25.85
N THR A 76 -10.34 15.19 25.65
CA THR A 76 -10.07 14.57 24.34
C THR A 76 -11.30 13.88 23.72
N GLY A 77 -12.27 13.46 24.55
CA GLY A 77 -13.52 12.81 24.12
C GLY A 77 -14.70 13.78 23.90
N ALA A 78 -14.52 15.08 24.13
CA ALA A 78 -15.61 16.05 24.02
C ALA A 78 -15.93 16.42 22.57
N LEU A 79 -17.23 16.65 22.33
CA LEU A 79 -17.72 17.14 21.05
C LEU A 79 -17.22 18.56 20.77
N LYS A 80 -16.36 18.70 19.75
CA LYS A 80 -15.78 20.00 19.35
C LYS A 80 -16.82 20.97 18.79
N CYS A 81 -17.99 20.49 18.38
CA CYS A 81 -19.06 21.33 17.82
C CYS A 81 -19.64 22.31 18.84
N ASN A 82 -19.62 22.00 20.14
CA ASN A 82 -20.12 22.92 21.17
C ASN A 82 -19.24 24.17 21.35
N ALA A 83 -17.97 24.12 20.94
CA ALA A 83 -17.08 25.28 20.96
C ALA A 83 -17.21 26.17 19.72
N LEU A 84 -17.73 25.63 18.62
CA LEU A 84 -17.81 26.30 17.31
C LEU A 84 -19.24 26.72 16.93
N CYS A 85 -20.25 26.08 17.51
CA CYS A 85 -21.66 26.28 17.20
C CYS A 85 -22.51 26.31 18.48
N ARG A 86 -23.46 27.25 18.55
CA ARG A 86 -24.53 27.24 19.55
C ARG A 86 -25.70 26.43 19.01
N HIS A 87 -26.19 25.50 19.80
CA HIS A 87 -27.34 24.67 19.45
C HIS A 87 -28.55 25.17 20.22
N PHE A 88 -29.72 25.07 19.59
CA PHE A 88 -30.97 25.47 20.21
C PHE A 88 -32.04 24.41 19.99
N VAL A 89 -32.91 24.23 20.97
CA VAL A 89 -34.12 23.40 20.87
C VAL A 89 -35.32 24.33 20.78
N GLY A 90 -36.09 24.20 19.69
CA GLY A 90 -37.30 24.98 19.45
C GLY A 90 -38.57 24.17 19.72
N ILE A 91 -39.48 24.71 20.52
CA ILE A 91 -40.83 24.19 20.74
C ILE A 91 -41.81 25.12 20.02
N LEU A 92 -42.44 24.61 18.96
CA LEU A 92 -43.41 25.37 18.17
C LEU A 92 -44.84 25.03 18.60
N ASN A 93 -45.56 26.03 19.12
CA ASN A 93 -47.00 25.92 19.31
C ASN A 93 -47.70 26.23 17.97
N LYS A 94 -48.24 25.19 17.34
CA LYS A 94 -48.89 25.29 16.02
C LYS A 94 -50.18 26.13 16.04
N THR A 95 -50.82 26.26 17.20
CA THR A 95 -52.09 27.00 17.35
C THR A 95 -51.85 28.50 17.54
N SER A 96 -50.81 28.88 18.30
CA SER A 96 -50.45 30.30 18.51
C SER A 96 -49.44 30.83 17.50
N GLY A 97 -48.77 29.95 16.74
CA GLY A 97 -47.70 30.33 15.81
C GLY A 97 -46.44 30.83 16.52
N GLN A 98 -46.25 30.52 17.79
CA GLN A 98 -45.10 30.99 18.58
C GLN A 98 -44.08 29.86 18.74
N MET A 99 -42.80 30.15 18.49
CA MET A 99 -41.68 29.23 18.66
C MET A 99 -40.82 29.67 19.84
N GLU A 100 -40.85 28.89 20.92
CA GLU A 100 -40.01 29.06 22.10
C GLU A 100 -38.67 28.36 21.87
N VAL A 101 -37.56 29.07 22.09
CA VAL A 101 -36.23 28.56 21.78
C VAL A 101 -35.32 28.59 22.99
N TYR A 102 -34.75 27.43 23.31
CA TYR A 102 -33.90 27.18 24.46
C TYR A 102 -32.48 26.86 24.02
N ASP A 103 -31.49 27.37 24.75
CA ASP A 103 -30.09 26.95 24.57
C ASP A 103 -29.95 25.45 24.82
N ALA A 104 -29.17 24.79 23.96
CA ALA A 104 -28.94 23.36 24.05
C ALA A 104 -27.45 23.00 24.01
N GLU A 105 -27.08 22.00 24.80
CA GLU A 105 -25.75 21.41 24.80
C GLU A 105 -25.81 19.95 24.37
N LEU A 106 -24.92 19.56 23.44
CA LEU A 106 -24.86 18.21 22.92
C LEU A 106 -23.81 17.37 23.68
N PHE A 107 -24.20 16.19 24.16
CA PHE A 107 -23.34 15.21 24.83
C PHE A 107 -23.28 13.92 24.02
N ASN A 108 -22.07 13.42 23.76
CA ASN A 108 -21.87 12.09 23.21
C ASN A 108 -21.61 11.11 24.35
N MET A 109 -22.48 10.13 24.52
CA MET A 109 -22.42 9.14 25.59
C MET A 109 -21.68 7.90 25.10
N GLN A 110 -20.62 7.53 25.83
CA GLN A 110 -19.81 6.34 25.57
C GLN A 110 -19.99 5.32 26.70
N PRO A 111 -20.05 4.01 26.39
CA PRO A 111 -20.16 2.97 27.40
C PRO A 111 -18.85 2.88 28.20
N LEU A 112 -18.99 2.83 29.53
CA LEU A 112 -17.94 2.56 30.48
C LEU A 112 -18.00 1.07 30.83
N PHE A 113 -16.94 0.33 30.50
CA PHE A 113 -16.80 -1.07 30.86
C PHE A 113 -16.13 -1.18 32.22
N SER A 114 -16.78 -1.87 33.17
CA SER A 114 -16.34 -1.97 34.57
C SER A 114 -14.97 -2.61 34.78
N ASP A 115 -14.39 -3.25 33.75
CA ASP A 115 -13.05 -3.86 33.79
C ASP A 115 -11.90 -2.85 33.62
N GLU A 116 -12.19 -1.61 33.26
CA GLU A 116 -11.20 -0.54 33.37
C GLU A 116 -11.33 0.10 34.76
N SER A 117 -10.77 -0.57 35.76
CA SER A 117 -10.35 0.14 36.97
C SER A 117 -9.42 1.26 36.51
N VAL A 118 -9.93 2.49 36.54
CA VAL A 118 -9.13 3.71 36.45
C VAL A 118 -8.14 3.63 37.60
N GLN A 119 -6.97 3.03 37.34
CA GLN A 119 -5.83 3.14 38.21
C GLN A 119 -5.55 4.64 38.27
N SER A 120 -5.72 5.19 39.46
CA SER A 120 -5.15 6.46 39.85
C SER A 120 -3.62 6.29 39.83
N GLU A 121 -3.04 6.32 38.63
CA GLU A 121 -1.61 6.49 38.39
C GLU A 121 -1.24 7.89 38.90
N SER A 122 -0.98 8.04 40.19
CA SER A 122 -0.41 9.29 40.68
C SER A 122 0.74 9.15 41.67
N THR A 123 1.10 7.95 42.14
CA THR A 123 2.22 7.87 43.11
C THR A 123 3.11 6.63 43.12
N LEU A 124 2.76 5.49 42.50
CA LEU A 124 3.57 4.26 42.64
C LEU A 124 4.46 3.88 41.43
N GLU A 125 4.27 4.47 40.26
CA GLU A 125 4.97 4.07 39.02
C GLU A 125 6.40 4.59 38.85
N SER A 126 6.89 5.42 39.77
CA SER A 126 8.24 5.99 39.71
C SER A 126 9.34 4.91 39.72
N HIS A 127 9.11 3.77 40.39
CA HIS A 127 10.16 2.79 40.64
C HIS A 127 10.23 1.64 39.63
N THR A 128 9.22 1.43 38.79
CA THR A 128 9.18 0.32 37.80
C THR A 128 9.44 0.74 36.35
N LYS A 129 9.37 2.04 36.04
CA LYS A 129 9.58 2.54 34.67
C LYS A 129 11.05 2.45 34.25
N SER A 130 11.30 1.86 33.09
CA SER A 130 12.63 1.77 32.48
C SER A 130 13.20 3.18 32.29
N PHE A 131 14.53 3.34 32.35
CA PHE A 131 15.21 4.62 32.09
C PHE A 131 14.71 5.28 30.80
N ARG A 132 14.39 4.46 29.79
CA ARG A 132 13.87 4.92 28.50
C ARG A 132 12.45 5.49 28.59
N GLU A 133 11.60 4.93 29.42
CA GLU A 133 10.21 5.40 29.61
C GLU A 133 10.18 6.72 30.38
N LYS A 134 11.09 6.88 31.35
CA LYS A 134 11.30 8.16 32.05
C LYS A 134 11.79 9.24 31.07
N MET A 135 12.73 8.91 30.20
CA MET A 135 13.21 9.81 29.13
C MET A 135 12.09 10.20 28.16
N ASP A 136 11.30 9.23 27.72
CA ASP A 136 10.18 9.45 26.80
C ASP A 136 9.11 10.36 27.43
N SER A 137 8.81 10.18 28.73
CA SER A 137 7.90 11.05 29.48
C SER A 137 8.42 12.49 29.60
N CYS A 138 9.72 12.67 29.84
CA CYS A 138 10.35 14.00 29.84
C CYS A 138 10.30 14.67 28.46
N ILE A 139 10.48 13.91 27.37
CA ILE A 139 10.38 14.43 26.00
C ILE A 139 8.92 14.83 25.69
N GLU A 140 7.95 14.06 26.18
CA GLU A 140 6.52 14.34 26.00
C GLU A 140 6.07 15.58 26.78
N ALA A 141 6.56 15.77 28.00
CA ALA A 141 6.28 16.96 28.80
C ALA A 141 7.04 18.20 28.29
N PHE A 142 8.37 18.12 28.21
CA PHE A 142 9.26 19.29 28.05
C PHE A 142 10.03 19.34 26.72
N GLY A 143 9.93 18.31 25.88
CA GLY A 143 10.69 18.23 24.62
C GLY A 143 10.29 19.29 23.59
N THR A 144 11.21 19.59 22.67
CA THR A 144 10.93 20.46 21.51
C THR A 144 9.92 19.79 20.56
N THR A 145 9.24 20.57 19.71
CA THR A 145 8.29 20.05 18.70
C THR A 145 8.92 18.98 17.80
N LYS A 146 10.20 19.11 17.47
CA LYS A 146 10.99 18.13 16.71
C LYS A 146 11.15 16.81 17.48
N GLN A 147 11.45 16.88 18.78
CA GLN A 147 11.62 15.70 19.63
C GLN A 147 10.28 14.99 19.90
N LYS A 148 9.21 15.74 20.18
CA LYS A 148 7.85 15.18 20.34
C LYS A 148 7.37 14.47 19.07
N ARG A 149 7.64 15.03 17.88
CA ARG A 149 7.33 14.38 16.60
C ARG A 149 8.11 13.08 16.40
N ALA A 150 9.40 13.05 16.74
CA ALA A 150 10.22 11.85 16.64
C ALA A 150 9.75 10.74 17.60
N LEU A 151 9.35 11.10 18.82
CA LEU A 151 8.81 10.18 19.81
C LEU A 151 7.45 9.60 19.38
N ASN A 152 6.55 10.44 18.86
CA ASN A 152 5.26 9.97 18.32
C ASN A 152 5.46 9.04 17.12
N SER A 153 6.39 9.33 16.22
CA SER A 153 6.71 8.44 15.10
C SER A 153 7.21 7.07 15.59
N ARG A 154 8.07 7.04 16.61
CA ARG A 154 8.55 5.78 17.22
C ARG A 154 7.42 4.97 17.86
N ARG A 155 6.52 5.62 18.60
CA ARG A 155 5.35 4.96 19.22
C ARG A 155 4.39 4.40 18.16
N MET A 156 4.08 5.17 17.12
CA MET A 156 3.24 4.73 16.00
C MET A 156 3.81 3.50 15.29
N ASN A 157 5.14 3.46 15.08
CA ASN A 157 5.79 2.31 14.44
C ASN A 157 5.79 1.06 15.36
N LYS A 158 5.85 1.23 16.68
CA LYS A 158 5.76 0.12 17.64
C LYS A 158 4.36 -0.50 17.68
N VAL A 159 3.32 0.33 17.77
CA VAL A 159 1.92 -0.15 17.74
C VAL A 159 1.58 -0.80 16.40
N GLY A 160 2.11 -0.24 15.30
CA GLY A 160 2.03 -0.86 13.98
C GLY A 160 2.60 -2.27 13.96
N SER A 161 3.75 -2.51 14.62
CA SER A 161 4.37 -3.83 14.68
C SER A 161 3.60 -4.85 15.53
N GLU A 162 2.99 -4.45 16.65
CA GLU A 162 2.21 -5.36 17.50
C GLU A 162 0.88 -5.76 16.84
N SER A 163 0.20 -4.81 16.20
CA SER A 163 -1.00 -5.07 15.39
C SER A 163 -0.68 -5.95 14.17
N LEU A 164 0.46 -5.69 13.50
CA LEU A 164 0.94 -6.52 12.40
C LEU A 164 1.27 -7.93 12.89
N ASN A 165 1.95 -8.09 14.03
CA ASN A 165 2.30 -9.39 14.60
C ASN A 165 1.06 -10.18 15.02
N SER A 166 0.05 -9.54 15.59
CA SER A 166 -1.23 -10.17 15.94
C SER A 166 -2.01 -10.61 14.68
N ALA A 167 -2.06 -9.76 13.65
CA ALA A 167 -2.68 -10.09 12.37
C ALA A 167 -1.92 -11.20 11.62
N VAL A 168 -0.58 -11.20 11.70
CA VAL A 168 0.28 -12.25 11.14
C VAL A 168 0.10 -13.56 11.89
N ALA A 169 0.01 -13.55 13.23
CA ALA A 169 -0.28 -14.74 14.02
C ALA A 169 -1.65 -15.34 13.65
N LYS A 170 -2.68 -14.50 13.54
CA LYS A 170 -4.03 -14.93 13.16
C LYS A 170 -4.13 -15.43 11.72
N ALA A 171 -3.35 -14.84 10.82
CA ALA A 171 -3.23 -15.31 9.43
C ALA A 171 -2.45 -16.62 9.35
N ALA A 172 -1.37 -16.78 10.12
CA ALA A 172 -0.62 -18.03 10.21
C ALA A 172 -1.51 -19.15 10.77
N GLU A 173 -2.30 -18.88 11.80
CA GLU A 173 -3.25 -19.83 12.39
C GLU A 173 -4.31 -20.28 11.38
N SER A 174 -4.92 -19.33 10.64
CA SER A 174 -5.87 -19.66 9.57
C SER A 174 -5.24 -20.40 8.39
N ILE A 175 -3.96 -20.15 8.09
CA ILE A 175 -3.21 -20.85 7.04
C ILE A 175 -2.82 -22.26 7.50
N ILE A 176 -2.50 -22.45 8.78
CA ILE A 176 -2.24 -23.76 9.42
C ILE A 176 -3.49 -24.64 9.40
N ASP A 177 -4.64 -24.08 9.74
CA ASP A 177 -5.91 -24.81 9.73
C ASP A 177 -6.37 -25.18 8.31
N THR A 178 -6.03 -24.39 7.29
CA THR A 178 -6.45 -24.63 5.90
C THR A 178 -5.49 -25.49 5.09
N LYS A 179 -4.19 -25.45 5.37
CA LYS A 179 -3.17 -26.19 4.60
C LYS A 179 -2.52 -27.35 5.34
N GLY A 180 -2.64 -27.42 6.67
CA GLY A 180 -1.99 -28.43 7.50
C GLY A 180 -0.49 -28.17 7.73
N VAL A 181 0.00 -28.53 8.92
CA VAL A 181 1.38 -28.28 9.37
C VAL A 181 2.43 -28.88 8.43
N THR A 182 2.14 -30.00 7.78
CA THR A 182 3.05 -30.69 6.86
C THR A 182 3.28 -29.95 5.55
N ALA A 183 2.24 -29.32 4.97
CA ALA A 183 2.37 -28.49 3.77
C ALA A 183 3.07 -27.15 4.07
N LEU A 184 2.93 -26.66 5.30
CA LEU A 184 3.61 -25.44 5.76
C LEU A 184 5.06 -25.67 6.12
N VAL A 185 5.43 -26.86 6.60
CA VAL A 185 6.83 -27.25 6.77
C VAL A 185 7.50 -27.42 5.39
N SER A 186 6.81 -27.92 4.35
CA SER A 186 7.38 -27.92 3.00
C SER A 186 7.52 -26.52 2.39
N ASP A 187 6.54 -25.63 2.63
CA ASP A 187 6.60 -24.21 2.21
C ASP A 187 7.65 -23.42 3.01
N ALA A 188 7.85 -23.70 4.30
CA ALA A 188 8.85 -23.06 5.16
C ALA A 188 10.27 -23.58 4.91
N ILE A 189 10.44 -24.86 4.57
CA ILE A 189 11.71 -25.40 4.07
C ILE A 189 12.08 -24.76 2.73
N HIS A 190 11.10 -24.31 1.94
CA HIS A 190 11.32 -23.49 0.74
C HIS A 190 11.58 -22.00 1.04
N ASP A 191 11.20 -21.48 2.21
CA ASP A 191 11.38 -20.07 2.60
C ASP A 191 12.69 -19.83 3.38
N ASP A 192 13.21 -20.84 4.11
CA ASP A 192 14.52 -20.78 4.80
C ASP A 192 15.71 -21.06 3.87
N LEU A 193 15.45 -21.53 2.65
CA LEU A 193 16.41 -21.56 1.54
C LEU A 193 16.19 -20.34 0.63
N GLN A 194 16.37 -19.12 1.16
CA GLN A 194 16.50 -17.93 0.31
C GLN A 194 17.84 -17.95 -0.43
N ASP A 195 17.89 -18.83 -1.42
CA ASP A 195 18.84 -18.85 -2.51
C ASP A 195 18.32 -17.94 -3.62
N ASP A 196 19.20 -17.19 -4.29
CA ASP A 196 18.84 -16.23 -5.34
C ASP A 196 18.15 -16.90 -6.55
N SER A 197 18.06 -18.23 -6.55
CA SER A 197 17.36 -19.09 -7.51
C SER A 197 15.83 -18.87 -7.60
N LEU A 198 15.16 -18.37 -6.55
CA LEU A 198 13.70 -18.09 -6.61
C LEU A 198 13.33 -16.88 -7.50
N TYR A 199 14.27 -15.97 -7.72
CA TYR A 199 14.04 -14.74 -8.49
C TYR A 199 14.61 -14.79 -9.91
N LEU A 200 15.45 -15.77 -10.18
CA LEU A 200 16.00 -15.99 -11.52
C LEU A 200 15.16 -17.04 -12.26
N PRO A 201 15.01 -16.89 -13.59
CA PRO A 201 14.48 -17.94 -14.44
C PRO A 201 15.32 -19.22 -14.29
N PRO A 202 14.73 -20.42 -14.47
CA PRO A 202 15.46 -21.68 -14.41
C PRO A 202 16.71 -21.64 -15.30
N CYS A 203 17.87 -21.94 -14.72
CA CYS A 203 19.16 -21.91 -15.40
C CYS A 203 19.69 -23.33 -15.57
N HIS A 204 19.74 -23.80 -16.82
CA HIS A 204 20.28 -25.12 -17.17
C HIS A 204 21.78 -24.96 -17.45
N ALA A 205 22.59 -25.01 -16.39
CA ALA A 205 24.03 -24.78 -16.47
C ALA A 205 24.78 -25.77 -17.37
N ASP A 206 24.19 -26.96 -17.56
CA ASP A 206 24.79 -28.10 -18.25
C ASP A 206 24.45 -28.11 -19.75
N ALA A 207 23.78 -27.06 -20.23
CA ALA A 207 23.38 -26.91 -21.62
C ALA A 207 24.61 -26.88 -22.56
N ALA A 208 24.48 -27.57 -23.70
CA ALA A 208 25.51 -27.58 -24.74
C ALA A 208 25.44 -26.35 -25.65
N LYS A 209 24.29 -25.68 -25.71
CA LYS A 209 24.06 -24.48 -26.52
C LYS A 209 23.54 -23.31 -25.69
N PRO A 210 23.86 -22.05 -26.05
CA PRO A 210 23.39 -20.89 -25.30
C PRO A 210 21.87 -20.80 -25.19
N GLU A 211 21.15 -21.23 -26.23
CA GLU A 211 19.68 -21.28 -26.29
C GLU A 211 19.06 -22.20 -25.22
N ASP A 212 19.78 -23.25 -24.83
CA ASP A 212 19.29 -24.26 -23.88
C ASP A 212 19.58 -23.91 -22.42
N VAL A 213 20.46 -22.91 -22.16
CA VAL A 213 20.74 -22.43 -20.79
C VAL A 213 19.49 -21.82 -20.17
N TYR A 214 18.75 -21.07 -20.98
CA TYR A 214 17.49 -20.42 -20.62
C TYR A 214 16.45 -20.73 -21.69
N LYS A 215 15.83 -21.92 -21.56
CA LYS A 215 14.91 -22.45 -22.56
C LYS A 215 13.69 -21.55 -22.74
N PHE A 216 13.28 -21.37 -23.98
CA PHE A 216 12.11 -20.55 -24.31
C PHE A 216 10.82 -21.09 -23.67
N GLU A 217 10.68 -22.41 -23.59
CA GLU A 217 9.53 -23.12 -22.99
C GLU A 217 9.35 -22.81 -21.50
N ASP A 218 10.45 -22.52 -20.78
CA ASP A 218 10.40 -22.11 -19.37
C ASP A 218 9.85 -20.68 -19.21
N LEU A 219 9.95 -19.86 -20.27
CA LEU A 219 9.43 -18.50 -20.28
C LEU A 219 7.95 -18.47 -20.65
N LEU A 220 7.57 -19.19 -21.71
CA LEU A 220 6.22 -19.24 -22.24
C LEU A 220 5.85 -20.69 -22.55
N SER A 221 4.78 -21.17 -21.91
CA SER A 221 4.15 -22.43 -22.30
C SER A 221 3.54 -22.32 -23.71
N PRO A 222 3.34 -23.44 -24.43
CA PRO A 222 2.76 -23.41 -25.77
C PRO A 222 1.43 -22.64 -25.84
N ALA A 223 0.52 -22.88 -24.88
CA ALA A 223 -0.76 -22.18 -24.83
C ALA A 223 -0.63 -20.67 -24.59
N GLU A 224 0.36 -20.24 -23.80
CA GLU A 224 0.64 -18.82 -23.60
C GLU A 224 1.24 -18.21 -24.87
N TYR A 225 2.16 -18.91 -25.53
CA TYR A 225 2.79 -18.46 -26.77
C TYR A 225 1.79 -18.33 -27.92
N ASP A 226 0.84 -19.26 -28.04
CA ASP A 226 -0.22 -19.21 -29.04
C ASP A 226 -1.17 -18.02 -28.80
N ALA A 227 -1.46 -17.72 -27.54
CA ALA A 227 -2.27 -16.56 -27.18
C ALA A 227 -1.61 -15.20 -27.56
N LEU A 228 -0.30 -15.17 -27.81
CA LEU A 228 0.40 -13.96 -28.26
C LEU A 228 0.18 -13.64 -29.73
N GLN A 229 -0.33 -14.57 -30.54
CA GLN A 229 -0.48 -14.38 -31.99
C GLN A 229 -1.30 -13.12 -32.33
N SER A 230 -2.55 -13.08 -31.88
CA SER A 230 -3.46 -11.95 -32.14
C SER A 230 -2.92 -10.59 -31.66
N PRO A 231 -2.47 -10.42 -30.40
CA PRO A 231 -2.00 -9.11 -29.96
C PRO A 231 -0.66 -8.68 -30.57
N SER A 232 0.15 -9.63 -31.06
CA SER A 232 1.43 -9.32 -31.73
C SER A 232 1.30 -8.98 -33.21
N GLU A 233 0.11 -9.12 -33.80
CA GLU A 233 -0.15 -8.89 -35.23
C GLU A 233 0.25 -7.48 -35.68
N ALA A 234 -0.01 -6.47 -34.84
CA ALA A 234 0.39 -5.08 -35.11
C ALA A 234 1.92 -4.92 -35.20
N PHE A 235 2.68 -5.69 -34.41
CA PHE A 235 4.15 -5.67 -34.46
C PHE A 235 4.67 -6.46 -35.65
N ARG A 236 4.00 -7.57 -36.01
CA ARG A 236 4.33 -8.38 -37.18
C ARG A 236 4.17 -7.58 -38.47
N ASN A 237 3.09 -6.81 -38.59
CA ASN A 237 2.76 -6.06 -39.80
C ASN A 237 3.21 -4.59 -39.75
N VAL A 238 4.10 -4.26 -38.81
CA VAL A 238 4.52 -2.87 -38.58
C VAL A 238 5.18 -2.25 -39.81
N THR A 239 4.77 -1.03 -40.13
CA THR A 239 5.30 -0.22 -41.23
C THR A 239 6.32 0.80 -40.73
N SER A 240 7.18 1.30 -41.62
CA SER A 240 8.17 2.34 -41.27
C SER A 240 7.51 3.62 -40.74
N GLU A 241 6.33 3.97 -41.26
CA GLU A 241 5.55 5.13 -40.82
C GLU A 241 5.04 4.96 -39.38
N GLU A 242 4.54 3.77 -39.03
CA GLU A 242 4.12 3.45 -37.68
C GLU A 242 5.29 3.45 -36.69
N ILE A 243 6.46 2.96 -37.11
CA ILE A 243 7.68 3.02 -36.28
C ILE A 243 8.06 4.48 -36.01
N LEU A 244 8.00 5.37 -37.00
CA LEU A 244 8.26 6.80 -36.80
C LEU A 244 7.26 7.41 -35.82
N LYS A 245 5.98 7.09 -35.97
CA LYS A 245 4.94 7.52 -35.04
C LYS A 245 5.19 7.02 -33.61
N MET A 246 5.61 5.77 -33.43
CA MET A 246 5.96 5.23 -32.11
C MET A 246 7.14 5.97 -31.46
N ILE A 247 8.11 6.40 -32.26
CA ILE A 247 9.25 7.21 -31.79
C ILE A 247 8.78 8.59 -31.36
N GLU A 248 7.97 9.26 -32.18
CA GLU A 248 7.46 10.62 -31.91
C GLU A 248 6.56 10.65 -30.66
N GLU A 249 5.70 9.65 -30.51
CA GLU A 249 4.78 9.52 -29.37
C GLU A 249 5.47 8.97 -28.12
N ASN A 250 6.72 8.48 -28.23
CA ASN A 250 7.46 7.79 -27.17
C ASN A 250 6.61 6.68 -26.50
N SER A 251 5.86 5.95 -27.33
CA SER A 251 4.86 4.97 -26.89
C SER A 251 5.50 3.64 -26.46
N HIS A 252 6.66 3.32 -27.02
CA HIS A 252 7.45 2.13 -26.73
C HIS A 252 8.90 2.49 -26.38
N CYS A 253 9.58 1.59 -25.68
CA CYS A 253 10.96 1.83 -25.26
C CYS A 253 11.94 1.67 -26.43
N SER A 254 13.13 2.26 -26.30
CA SER A 254 14.11 2.34 -27.39
C SER A 254 14.52 0.96 -27.91
N PHE A 255 14.69 -0.01 -27.02
CA PHE A 255 14.99 -1.40 -27.36
C PHE A 255 13.90 -2.05 -28.23
N VAL A 256 12.62 -1.85 -27.88
CA VAL A 256 11.48 -2.40 -28.65
C VAL A 256 11.47 -1.81 -30.06
N ILE A 257 11.68 -0.50 -30.17
CA ILE A 257 11.71 0.20 -31.45
C ILE A 257 12.86 -0.31 -32.33
N GLU A 258 14.06 -0.51 -31.75
CA GLU A 258 15.20 -1.06 -32.47
C GLU A 258 14.95 -2.51 -32.93
N ALA A 259 14.37 -3.34 -32.06
CA ALA A 259 14.02 -4.73 -32.40
C ALA A 259 12.94 -4.84 -33.48
N LEU A 260 11.99 -3.89 -33.55
CA LEU A 260 10.99 -3.83 -34.61
C LEU A 260 11.60 -3.42 -35.96
N LYS A 261 12.63 -2.59 -35.97
CA LYS A 261 13.38 -2.22 -37.19
C LYS A 261 14.19 -3.39 -37.74
N SER A 262 14.63 -4.30 -36.90
CA SER A 262 15.43 -5.47 -37.27
C SER A 262 14.61 -6.75 -37.47
N LEU A 263 13.31 -6.64 -37.76
CA LEU A 263 12.46 -7.81 -37.99
C LEU A 263 12.93 -8.64 -39.21
N PRO A 264 12.97 -9.97 -39.10
CA PRO A 264 13.33 -10.88 -40.18
C PRO A 264 12.39 -10.78 -41.38
N SER A 265 12.89 -11.18 -42.55
CA SER A 265 12.08 -11.29 -43.77
C SER A 265 11.26 -12.58 -43.84
N SER A 266 11.72 -13.66 -43.18
CA SER A 266 10.98 -14.94 -43.11
C SER A 266 9.72 -14.79 -42.29
N GLU A 267 8.57 -15.26 -42.81
CA GLU A 267 7.27 -15.11 -42.16
C GLU A 267 7.24 -15.75 -40.77
N GLU A 268 7.74 -16.98 -40.63
CA GLU A 268 7.75 -17.72 -39.35
C GLU A 268 8.67 -17.05 -38.32
N SER A 269 9.89 -16.67 -38.72
CA SER A 269 10.84 -16.00 -37.84
C SER A 269 10.36 -14.61 -37.45
N ARG A 270 9.69 -13.91 -38.37
CA ARG A 270 9.08 -12.59 -38.13
C ARG A 270 7.93 -12.69 -37.14
N ASP A 271 7.05 -13.68 -37.30
CA ASP A 271 5.96 -13.94 -36.35
C ASP A 271 6.49 -14.26 -34.96
N ARG A 272 7.47 -15.17 -34.86
CA ARG A 272 8.15 -15.51 -33.60
C ARG A 272 8.76 -14.28 -32.93
N GLN A 273 9.50 -13.48 -33.68
CA GLN A 273 10.15 -12.29 -33.14
C GLN A 273 9.13 -11.22 -32.71
N ALA A 274 8.06 -11.01 -33.48
CA ALA A 274 6.99 -10.09 -33.13
C ALA A 274 6.30 -10.49 -31.80
N ARG A 275 6.00 -11.79 -31.61
CA ARG A 275 5.44 -12.30 -30.35
C ARG A 275 6.40 -12.06 -29.17
N CYS A 276 7.68 -12.34 -29.35
CA CYS A 276 8.71 -12.12 -28.33
C CYS A 276 8.82 -10.63 -27.96
N ILE A 277 8.87 -9.73 -28.94
CA ILE A 277 8.94 -8.28 -28.73
C ILE A 277 7.68 -7.78 -28.00
N TRP A 278 6.50 -8.25 -28.41
CA TRP A 278 5.24 -7.87 -27.77
C TRP A 278 5.18 -8.30 -26.31
N PHE A 279 5.61 -9.53 -26.00
CA PHE A 279 5.64 -10.01 -24.63
C PHE A 279 6.69 -9.27 -23.78
N LEU A 280 7.86 -8.96 -24.36
CA LEU A 280 8.88 -8.12 -23.74
C LEU A 280 8.34 -6.73 -23.40
N ASP A 281 7.69 -6.05 -24.35
CA ASP A 281 7.05 -4.75 -24.12
C ASP A 281 5.99 -4.82 -23.00
N THR A 282 5.21 -5.88 -22.99
CA THR A 282 4.20 -6.15 -21.96
C THR A 282 4.83 -6.29 -20.58
N LEU A 283 5.96 -7.00 -20.44
CA LEU A 283 6.70 -7.12 -19.18
C LEU A 283 7.29 -5.78 -18.71
N ILE A 284 7.83 -4.97 -19.64
CA ILE A 284 8.36 -3.63 -19.34
C ILE A 284 7.23 -2.73 -18.80
N ARG A 285 6.08 -2.69 -19.49
CA ARG A 285 4.89 -1.94 -19.04
C ARG A 285 4.36 -2.45 -17.71
N PHE A 286 4.33 -3.77 -17.51
CA PHE A 286 3.89 -4.38 -16.25
C PHE A 286 4.77 -3.95 -15.08
N ARG A 287 6.10 -3.99 -15.26
CA ARG A 287 7.08 -3.59 -14.24
C ARG A 287 6.95 -2.12 -13.82
N ALA A 288 6.50 -1.25 -14.73
CA ALA A 288 6.29 0.16 -14.44
C ALA A 288 5.06 0.42 -13.54
N GLN A 289 4.14 -0.55 -13.40
CA GLN A 289 2.96 -0.42 -12.54
C GLN A 289 3.36 -0.46 -11.06
N LYS A 290 2.98 0.59 -10.31
CA LYS A 290 3.22 0.66 -8.86
C LYS A 290 2.16 -0.06 -8.03
N VAL A 291 0.90 -0.06 -8.49
CA VAL A 291 -0.24 -0.67 -7.81
C VAL A 291 -1.20 -1.24 -8.83
N ILE A 292 -1.50 -2.54 -8.74
CA ILE A 292 -2.45 -3.20 -9.62
C ILE A 292 -3.85 -3.05 -9.02
N LYS A 293 -4.63 -2.10 -9.57
CA LYS A 293 -5.95 -1.72 -9.02
C LYS A 293 -7.11 -2.61 -9.53
N ARG A 294 -6.93 -3.35 -10.61
CA ARG A 294 -7.99 -4.13 -11.29
C ARG A 294 -7.49 -5.53 -11.65
N LYS A 295 -8.44 -6.45 -11.92
CA LYS A 295 -8.13 -7.81 -12.40
C LYS A 295 -7.38 -7.80 -13.75
N SER A 296 -7.55 -6.78 -14.59
CA SER A 296 -6.67 -6.54 -15.75
C SER A 296 -5.62 -5.50 -15.40
N ALA A 297 -4.36 -5.93 -15.27
CA ALA A 297 -3.27 -5.03 -14.88
C ALA A 297 -2.85 -4.06 -15.99
N LEU A 298 -3.06 -4.44 -17.25
CA LEU A 298 -2.58 -3.74 -18.45
C LEU A 298 -3.68 -3.36 -19.46
N GLY A 299 -4.96 -3.51 -19.09
CA GLY A 299 -6.10 -3.19 -19.97
C GLY A 299 -6.64 -4.37 -20.78
N PRO A 300 -7.60 -4.14 -21.70
CA PRO A 300 -8.31 -5.20 -22.43
C PRO A 300 -7.49 -5.83 -23.57
N GLY A 301 -6.41 -5.18 -24.03
CA GLY A 301 -5.57 -5.68 -25.13
C GLY A 301 -4.60 -6.81 -24.77
N VAL A 302 -4.57 -7.25 -23.50
CA VAL A 302 -3.72 -8.36 -23.05
C VAL A 302 -4.57 -9.61 -22.86
N PRO A 303 -4.25 -10.75 -23.52
CA PRO A 303 -4.99 -11.99 -23.37
C PRO A 303 -5.10 -12.42 -21.90
N HIS A 304 -6.25 -13.00 -21.53
CA HIS A 304 -6.53 -13.37 -20.14
C HIS A 304 -5.48 -14.33 -19.57
N ILE A 305 -5.02 -15.29 -20.36
CA ILE A 305 -3.98 -16.26 -19.95
C ILE A 305 -2.66 -15.56 -19.58
N ILE A 306 -2.24 -14.58 -20.38
CA ILE A 306 -1.03 -13.79 -20.12
C ILE A 306 -1.20 -12.94 -18.88
N ASN A 307 -2.33 -12.26 -18.73
CA ASN A 307 -2.59 -11.45 -17.54
C ASN A 307 -2.62 -12.31 -16.26
N THR A 308 -3.17 -13.52 -16.33
CA THR A 308 -3.13 -14.49 -15.23
C THR A 308 -1.70 -14.93 -14.90
N LYS A 309 -0.86 -15.23 -15.91
CA LYS A 309 0.57 -15.51 -15.72
C LYS A 309 1.28 -14.35 -15.02
N LEU A 310 1.05 -13.12 -15.50
CA LEU A 310 1.70 -11.92 -14.97
C LEU A 310 1.40 -11.72 -13.47
N LEU A 311 0.11 -11.82 -13.11
CA LEU A 311 -0.31 -11.69 -11.72
C LEU A 311 0.24 -12.82 -10.84
N LYS A 312 0.19 -14.06 -11.31
CA LYS A 312 0.63 -15.22 -10.52
C LYS A 312 2.14 -15.27 -10.30
N HIS A 313 2.94 -14.94 -11.31
CA HIS A 313 4.39 -15.14 -11.28
C HIS A 313 5.21 -13.91 -10.86
N PHE A 314 4.64 -12.70 -11.03
CA PHE A 314 5.37 -11.43 -10.84
C PHE A 314 4.68 -10.48 -9.85
N THR A 315 3.77 -10.96 -9.02
CA THR A 315 3.17 -10.15 -7.94
C THR A 315 3.15 -10.90 -6.62
N CYS A 316 3.10 -10.14 -5.52
CA CYS A 316 2.87 -10.65 -4.18
C CYS A 316 1.54 -10.11 -3.66
N LEU A 317 0.79 -10.94 -2.93
CA LEU A 317 -0.44 -10.53 -2.28
C LEU A 317 -0.13 -9.77 -1.00
N ILE A 318 -0.63 -8.54 -0.91
CA ILE A 318 -0.54 -7.71 0.29
C ILE A 318 -1.93 -7.44 0.84
N TYR A 319 -2.08 -7.48 2.15
CA TYR A 319 -3.28 -7.06 2.83
C TYR A 319 -3.19 -5.55 3.10
N ASN A 320 -4.09 -4.76 2.52
CA ASN A 320 -4.14 -3.32 2.75
C ASN A 320 -5.58 -2.86 2.88
N ASN A 321 -5.89 -2.18 4.00
CA ASN A 321 -7.20 -1.61 4.32
C ASN A 321 -8.37 -2.59 4.11
N GLY A 322 -8.27 -3.81 4.63
CA GLY A 322 -9.35 -4.81 4.53
C GLY A 322 -9.45 -5.53 3.18
N SER A 323 -8.56 -5.25 2.22
CA SER A 323 -8.58 -5.83 0.87
C SER A 323 -7.26 -6.49 0.48
N LEU A 324 -7.33 -7.67 -0.14
CA LEU A 324 -6.19 -8.33 -0.77
C LEU A 324 -5.85 -7.58 -2.08
N ARG A 325 -4.60 -7.15 -2.25
CA ARG A 325 -4.13 -6.47 -3.46
C ARG A 325 -2.83 -7.08 -3.97
N ASN A 326 -2.67 -7.08 -5.29
CA ASN A 326 -1.41 -7.46 -5.92
C ASN A 326 -0.42 -6.28 -5.89
N LEU A 327 0.77 -6.52 -5.35
CA LEU A 327 1.90 -5.58 -5.35
C LEU A 327 3.07 -6.18 -6.13
N ILE A 328 3.72 -5.35 -6.96
CA ILE A 328 5.00 -5.70 -7.58
C ILE A 328 6.12 -5.24 -6.63
N SER A 329 6.60 -6.14 -5.79
CA SER A 329 7.73 -5.90 -4.89
C SER A 329 9.03 -5.68 -5.67
N ASP A 330 10.08 -5.19 -5.02
CA ASP A 330 11.37 -4.98 -5.69
C ASP A 330 12.04 -6.29 -6.12
N SER A 331 11.78 -7.39 -5.42
CA SER A 331 12.21 -8.72 -5.85
C SER A 331 11.45 -9.19 -7.09
N MET A 332 10.14 -8.94 -7.17
CA MET A 332 9.37 -9.20 -8.39
C MET A 332 9.82 -8.33 -9.56
N LYS A 333 10.16 -7.05 -9.33
CA LYS A 333 10.74 -6.20 -10.38
C LYS A 333 12.07 -6.75 -10.91
N ALA A 334 12.90 -7.33 -10.04
CA ALA A 334 14.15 -7.96 -10.43
C ALA A 334 13.90 -9.23 -11.25
N LYS A 335 12.93 -10.06 -10.83
CA LYS A 335 12.49 -11.22 -11.59
C LYS A 335 11.97 -10.83 -12.98
N ILE A 336 11.09 -9.82 -13.08
CA ILE A 336 10.63 -9.31 -14.37
C ILE A 336 11.81 -8.85 -15.23
N THR A 337 12.77 -8.12 -14.66
CA THR A 337 13.98 -7.69 -15.37
C THR A 337 14.80 -8.87 -15.90
N ALA A 338 14.95 -9.95 -15.13
CA ALA A 338 15.64 -11.15 -15.59
C ALA A 338 14.92 -11.81 -16.79
N TYR A 339 13.59 -11.93 -16.73
CA TYR A 339 12.79 -12.43 -17.85
C TYR A 339 12.90 -11.54 -19.10
N VAL A 340 12.89 -10.21 -18.92
CA VAL A 340 13.09 -9.25 -20.02
C VAL A 340 14.47 -9.41 -20.66
N ILE A 341 15.52 -9.62 -19.86
CA ILE A 341 16.88 -9.87 -20.36
C ILE A 341 16.92 -11.16 -21.19
N ILE A 342 16.29 -12.24 -20.75
CA ILE A 342 16.26 -13.50 -21.51
C ILE A 342 15.53 -13.34 -22.83
N LEU A 343 14.36 -12.69 -22.84
CA LEU A 343 13.64 -12.45 -24.09
C LEU A 343 14.47 -11.58 -25.05
N ALA A 344 15.13 -10.55 -24.53
CA ALA A 344 16.05 -9.73 -25.32
C ALA A 344 17.21 -10.56 -25.90
N LEU A 345 17.75 -11.52 -25.15
CA LEU A 345 18.79 -12.44 -25.62
C LEU A 345 18.26 -13.35 -26.75
N HIS A 346 17.05 -13.88 -26.62
CA HIS A 346 16.43 -14.68 -27.68
C HIS A 346 16.09 -13.86 -28.95
N ILE A 347 15.94 -12.54 -28.83
CA ILE A 347 15.68 -11.64 -29.97
C ILE A 347 16.98 -11.25 -30.68
N ASN A 348 18.09 -11.08 -29.96
CA ASN A 348 19.36 -10.55 -30.48
C ASN A 348 20.51 -11.57 -30.45
N ASP A 349 20.25 -12.81 -30.88
CA ASP A 349 21.28 -13.87 -31.00
C ASP A 349 22.19 -14.02 -29.76
N PHE A 350 21.58 -13.99 -28.57
CA PHE A 350 22.25 -14.16 -27.27
C PHE A 350 23.27 -13.07 -26.90
N GLN A 351 23.14 -11.88 -27.49
CA GLN A 351 23.90 -10.69 -27.11
C GLN A 351 23.00 -9.45 -27.03
N ILE A 352 23.08 -8.71 -25.92
CA ILE A 352 22.25 -7.51 -25.72
C ILE A 352 23.06 -6.34 -25.16
N ASP A 353 22.62 -5.13 -25.49
CA ASP A 353 23.13 -3.91 -24.86
C ASP A 353 22.39 -3.65 -23.54
N LEU A 354 23.07 -3.93 -22.43
CA LEU A 354 22.54 -3.75 -21.08
C LEU A 354 22.37 -2.27 -20.73
N THR A 355 23.15 -1.36 -21.33
CA THR A 355 23.08 0.08 -21.06
C THR A 355 21.79 0.66 -21.65
N VAL A 356 21.41 0.28 -22.87
CA VAL A 356 20.15 0.69 -23.50
C VAL A 356 18.96 0.15 -22.70
N LEU A 357 18.96 -1.16 -22.42
CA LEU A 357 17.87 -1.80 -21.68
C LEU A 357 17.73 -1.28 -20.24
N GLN A 358 18.84 -0.91 -19.59
CA GLN A 358 18.83 -0.30 -18.27
C GLN A 358 18.06 1.03 -18.25
N ARG A 359 18.28 1.88 -19.26
CA ARG A 359 17.59 3.17 -19.38
C ARG A 359 16.10 2.99 -19.59
N ASP A 360 15.73 2.08 -20.49
CA ASP A 360 14.34 1.73 -20.76
C ASP A 360 13.62 1.22 -19.50
N LEU A 361 14.30 0.37 -18.71
CA LEU A 361 13.77 -0.15 -17.45
C LEU A 361 13.87 0.83 -16.26
N LYS A 362 14.47 2.02 -16.45
CA LYS A 362 14.72 3.02 -15.40
C LYS A 362 15.43 2.40 -14.17
N LEU A 363 16.44 1.58 -14.44
CA LEU A 363 17.25 0.89 -13.43
C LEU A 363 18.55 1.63 -13.14
N SER A 364 19.09 1.45 -11.94
CA SER A 364 20.47 1.82 -11.67
C SER A 364 21.42 0.85 -12.36
N GLU A 365 22.56 1.36 -12.82
CA GLU A 365 23.59 0.56 -13.48
C GLU A 365 24.03 -0.60 -12.59
N LYS A 366 24.27 -0.31 -11.30
CA LYS A 366 24.62 -1.34 -10.30
C LYS A 366 23.59 -2.47 -10.28
N ARG A 367 22.29 -2.16 -10.26
CA ARG A 367 21.23 -3.18 -10.20
C ARG A 367 21.14 -4.01 -11.48
N MET A 368 21.30 -3.38 -12.65
CA MET A 368 21.36 -4.10 -13.92
C MET A 368 22.55 -5.08 -13.92
N MET A 369 23.72 -4.63 -13.46
CA MET A 369 24.91 -5.48 -13.39
C MET A 369 24.76 -6.64 -12.40
N GLU A 370 24.14 -6.41 -11.24
CA GLU A 370 23.83 -7.48 -10.28
C GLU A 370 22.99 -8.58 -10.91
N ILE A 371 21.91 -8.21 -11.60
CA ILE A 371 21.01 -9.17 -12.25
C ILE A 371 21.73 -9.89 -13.40
N ALA A 372 22.43 -9.17 -14.27
CA ALA A 372 23.17 -9.77 -15.39
C ALA A 372 24.26 -10.76 -14.92
N LYS A 373 24.97 -10.44 -13.83
CA LYS A 373 25.95 -11.35 -13.21
C LYS A 373 25.29 -12.56 -12.56
N ALA A 374 24.16 -12.36 -11.88
CA ALA A 374 23.40 -13.45 -11.28
C ALA A 374 22.86 -14.42 -12.35
N MET A 375 22.51 -13.89 -13.53
CA MET A 375 22.17 -14.65 -14.73
C MET A 375 23.38 -15.24 -15.48
N ARG A 376 24.60 -15.13 -14.92
CA ARG A 376 25.84 -15.65 -15.49
C ARG A 376 26.13 -15.14 -16.91
N LEU A 377 25.76 -13.89 -17.21
CA LEU A 377 26.10 -13.27 -18.49
C LEU A 377 27.56 -12.82 -18.50
N LYS A 378 28.24 -13.03 -19.63
CA LYS A 378 29.56 -12.45 -19.91
C LYS A 378 29.38 -10.98 -20.24
N ILE A 379 30.02 -10.11 -19.46
CA ILE A 379 29.90 -8.66 -19.61
C ILE A 379 31.15 -8.13 -20.33
N SER A 380 30.96 -7.48 -21.46
CA SER A 380 32.01 -6.74 -22.18
C SER A 380 31.65 -5.26 -22.29
N LYS A 381 32.65 -4.42 -22.59
CA LYS A 381 32.45 -2.99 -22.84
C LYS A 381 32.60 -2.72 -24.33
N ARG A 382 31.71 -1.90 -24.89
CA ARG A 382 31.77 -1.40 -26.25
C ARG A 382 31.67 0.11 -26.22
N ARG A 383 32.60 0.80 -26.87
CA ARG A 383 32.48 2.24 -27.09
C ARG A 383 31.47 2.49 -28.21
N VAL A 384 30.50 3.34 -27.92
CA VAL A 384 29.50 3.79 -28.88
C VAL A 384 29.63 5.30 -29.02
N SER A 385 29.78 5.76 -30.25
CA SER A 385 29.81 7.17 -30.60
C SER A 385 28.39 7.73 -30.65
N LEU A 386 28.07 8.69 -29.78
CA LEU A 386 26.80 9.42 -29.84
C LEU A 386 26.89 10.57 -30.85
N ALA A 387 25.74 10.99 -31.39
CA ALA A 387 25.62 12.03 -32.42
C ALA A 387 26.26 13.39 -32.09
N VAL A 388 26.68 13.62 -30.84
CA VAL A 388 27.29 14.87 -30.34
C VAL A 388 28.80 14.71 -30.06
N GLY A 389 29.48 13.75 -30.71
CA GLY A 389 30.92 13.52 -30.52
C GLY A 389 31.31 13.07 -29.11
N ARG A 390 30.33 12.61 -28.31
CA ARG A 390 30.56 12.00 -27.00
C ARG A 390 30.65 10.50 -27.17
N GLU A 391 31.78 9.92 -26.75
CA GLU A 391 31.92 8.48 -26.62
C GLU A 391 31.29 8.03 -25.31
N GLU A 392 30.46 6.99 -25.37
CA GLU A 392 29.92 6.35 -24.19
C GLU A 392 30.30 4.87 -24.15
N ASP A 393 30.74 4.41 -22.98
CA ASP A 393 31.04 3.01 -22.72
C ASP A 393 29.73 2.27 -22.46
N HIS A 394 29.23 1.58 -23.48
CA HIS A 394 28.10 0.66 -23.35
C HIS A 394 28.57 -0.70 -22.80
N LYS A 395 27.70 -1.35 -22.03
CA LYS A 395 27.96 -2.69 -21.50
C LYS A 395 27.13 -3.70 -22.26
N LEU A 396 27.81 -4.66 -22.89
CA LEU A 396 27.16 -5.75 -23.58
C LEU A 396 27.10 -6.97 -22.68
N GLY A 397 25.92 -7.58 -22.58
CA GLY A 397 25.72 -8.88 -21.94
C GLY A 397 25.62 -9.95 -23.02
N THR A 398 26.48 -10.95 -22.97
CA THR A 398 26.46 -12.10 -23.88
C THR A 398 26.27 -13.38 -23.09
N LEU A 399 25.35 -14.23 -23.54
CA LEU A 399 25.20 -15.59 -23.01
C LEU A 399 26.10 -16.53 -23.81
N SER A 400 27.21 -16.94 -23.22
CA SER A 400 28.22 -17.79 -23.86
C SER A 400 28.57 -18.99 -22.98
N ILE A 401 28.78 -20.15 -23.60
CA ILE A 401 29.28 -21.36 -22.94
C ILE A 401 30.81 -21.44 -23.13
N PRO A 402 31.60 -21.80 -22.10
CA PRO A 402 31.18 -22.15 -20.73
C PRO A 402 30.68 -20.94 -19.94
N LEU A 403 29.68 -21.15 -19.09
CA LEU A 403 29.10 -20.10 -18.27
C LEU A 403 30.11 -19.60 -17.22
N PRO A 404 30.21 -18.27 -16.99
CA PRO A 404 30.97 -17.69 -15.89
C PRO A 404 30.66 -18.37 -14.55
N PRO A 405 31.62 -18.46 -13.60
CA PRO A 405 31.37 -19.07 -12.30
C PRO A 405 30.25 -18.35 -11.57
N ALA A 406 29.39 -19.10 -10.87
CA ALA A 406 28.32 -18.51 -10.06
C ALA A 406 28.95 -17.63 -8.97
N GLN A 407 28.56 -16.35 -8.90
CA GLN A 407 29.04 -15.49 -7.83
C GLN A 407 28.33 -15.88 -6.54
N ALA A 408 29.05 -16.50 -5.60
CA ALA A 408 28.62 -16.52 -4.22
C ALA A 408 28.57 -15.04 -3.76
N LEU A 409 27.36 -14.52 -3.56
CA LEU A 409 27.20 -13.22 -2.90
C LEU A 409 27.75 -13.39 -1.49
N ASP A 410 28.98 -12.92 -1.27
CA ASP A 410 29.62 -12.83 0.03
C ASP A 410 28.81 -11.83 0.88
N ARG A 411 27.66 -12.29 1.40
CA ARG A 411 26.88 -11.61 2.41
C ARG A 411 27.64 -11.77 3.72
N GLN A 412 28.78 -11.09 3.84
CA GLN A 412 29.30 -10.72 5.15
C GLN A 412 28.26 -9.82 5.81
N SER A 413 27.31 -10.45 6.52
CA SER A 413 26.47 -9.75 7.47
C SER A 413 27.41 -9.16 8.52
N LYS A 414 27.78 -7.89 8.36
CA LYS A 414 28.31 -7.11 9.47
C LYS A 414 27.17 -6.92 10.47
N ARG A 415 26.88 -7.98 11.25
CA ARG A 415 26.24 -7.85 12.55
C ARG A 415 27.15 -6.94 13.37
N ARG A 416 26.83 -5.64 13.37
CA ARG A 416 27.34 -4.74 14.40
C ARG A 416 26.80 -5.29 15.73
N LYS A 417 27.67 -5.97 16.48
CA LYS A 417 27.43 -6.19 17.91
C LYS A 417 27.25 -4.81 18.53
N ILE A 418 26.04 -4.57 19.03
CA ILE A 418 25.78 -3.48 19.95
C ILE A 418 26.27 -4.00 21.31
N THR A 419 27.42 -3.51 21.75
CA THR A 419 27.78 -3.47 23.18
C THR A 419 27.15 -2.25 23.81
#